data_AF-A0A7J3F0U5-F1
#
_entry.id   AF-A0A7J3F0U5-F1
#
_cell.length_a   1.000
_cell.length_b   1.000
_cell.length_c   1.000
_cell.angle_alpha   90.00
_cell.angle_beta   90.00
_cell.angle_gamma   90.00
#
_symmetry.space_group_name_H-M   'P 1'
#
loop_
_entity.id
_entity.type
_entity.pdbx_description
1 polymer ?
#
loop_
_entity_poly.entity_id
_entity_poly.type
_entity_poly.pdbx_seq_one_letter_code
_entity_poly.pdbx_strand_id
1 'polypeptide(L)'
;MVDGAFMERILPALNTIQTRLREILVKNKDGMISWDLVKLRSVGDDLINLSADVHLQLTLVGHGILYQSIKDAGLGIKRRIMLIEGRKINNEDKEYFESVYEALLNIYQKIESGEYYRALLEMVRKREEYDHLL
;
A
#
# COMPACT_ATOMS: atom_id res chain seq x y z
N MET A 1 -22.00 8.93 15.55
CA MET A 1 -21.21 10.17 15.31
C MET A 1 -19.81 9.64 15.19
N VAL A 2 -19.21 9.64 13.99
CA VAL A 2 -17.91 9.01 13.77
C VAL A 2 -16.93 9.57 14.81
N ASP A 3 -16.43 8.70 15.68
CA ASP A 3 -15.62 9.08 16.83
C ASP A 3 -14.44 9.96 16.39
N GLY A 4 -14.29 11.15 17.00
CA GLY A 4 -13.17 12.04 16.74
C GLY A 4 -11.82 11.33 16.93
N ALA A 5 -11.74 10.35 17.83
CA ALA A 5 -10.56 9.54 18.05
C ALA A 5 -10.21 8.62 16.85
N PHE A 6 -11.19 8.20 16.04
CA PHE A 6 -10.94 7.48 14.80
C PHE A 6 -10.24 8.38 13.77
N MET A 7 -10.75 9.61 13.62
CA MET A 7 -10.23 10.60 12.68
C MET A 7 -8.78 10.99 13.01
N GLU A 8 -8.50 11.23 14.29
CA GLU A 8 -7.17 11.59 14.78
C GLU A 8 -6.13 10.48 14.56
N ARG A 9 -6.56 9.22 14.49
CA ARG A 9 -5.65 8.07 14.31
C ARG A 9 -5.43 7.71 12.85
N ILE A 10 -6.44 7.84 12.01
CA ILE A 10 -6.38 7.36 10.62
C ILE A 10 -5.73 8.37 9.66
N LEU A 11 -5.98 9.67 9.84
CA LEU A 11 -5.44 10.70 8.95
C LEU A 11 -3.91 10.74 8.93
N PRO A 12 -3.20 10.67 10.08
CA PRO A 12 -1.74 10.60 10.08
C PRO A 12 -1.20 9.37 9.33
N ALA A 13 -1.88 8.21 9.47
CA ALA A 13 -1.50 6.99 8.79
C ALA A 13 -1.67 7.13 7.27
N LEU A 14 -2.82 7.64 6.81
CA LEU A 14 -3.07 7.86 5.38
C LEU A 14 -2.09 8.89 4.78
N ASN A 15 -1.76 9.97 5.50
CA ASN A 15 -0.75 10.95 5.06
C ASN A 15 0.64 10.33 4.93
N THR A 16 1.02 9.47 5.89
CA THR A 16 2.30 8.73 5.84
C THR A 16 2.33 7.82 4.63
N ILE A 17 1.25 7.07 4.37
CA ILE A 17 1.14 6.18 3.20
C ILE A 17 1.21 7.00 1.92
N GLN A 18 0.44 8.09 1.80
CA GLN A 18 0.44 8.91 0.60
C GLN A 18 1.84 9.43 0.27
N THR A 19 2.52 10.02 1.26
CA THR A 19 3.84 10.64 1.07
C THR A 19 4.88 9.60 0.67
N ARG A 20 4.98 8.51 1.44
CA ARG A 20 5.98 7.46 1.18
C ARG A 20 5.67 6.68 -0.09
N LEU A 21 4.40 6.38 -0.37
CA LEU A 21 4.01 5.63 -1.55
C LEU A 21 4.28 6.42 -2.84
N ARG A 22 4.17 7.76 -2.81
CA ARG A 22 4.59 8.63 -3.93
C ARG A 22 6.07 8.43 -4.27
N GLU A 23 6.94 8.45 -3.27
CA GLU A 23 8.39 8.26 -3.45
C GLU A 23 8.70 6.84 -3.97
N ILE A 24 8.04 5.84 -3.38
CA ILE A 24 8.18 4.44 -3.79
C ILE A 24 7.74 4.24 -5.25
N LEU A 25 6.63 4.86 -5.68
CA LEU A 25 6.14 4.78 -7.06
C LEU A 25 7.14 5.38 -8.06
N VAL A 26 7.71 6.55 -7.76
CA VAL A 26 8.76 7.15 -8.59
C VAL A 26 9.95 6.19 -8.73
N LYS A 27 10.44 5.67 -7.60
CA LYS A 27 11.56 4.74 -7.57
C LYS A 27 11.28 3.43 -8.30
N ASN A 28 10.05 2.90 -8.19
CA ASN A 28 9.61 1.70 -8.89
C ASN A 28 9.59 1.94 -10.41
N LYS A 29 9.01 3.06 -10.86
CA LYS A 29 9.02 3.45 -12.27
C LYS A 29 10.44 3.56 -12.84
N ASP A 30 11.35 4.21 -12.12
CA ASP A 30 12.75 4.33 -12.52
C ASP A 30 13.45 2.96 -12.61
N GLY A 31 13.14 2.07 -11.66
CA GLY A 31 13.59 0.68 -11.67
C GLY A 31 13.09 -0.09 -12.90
N MET A 32 11.81 0.05 -13.27
CA MET A 32 11.21 -0.62 -14.43
C MET A 32 11.73 -0.08 -15.77
N ILE A 33 11.99 1.22 -15.90
CA ILE A 33 12.56 1.81 -17.13
C ILE A 33 13.89 1.14 -17.51
N SER A 34 14.71 0.85 -16.50
CA SER A 34 16.06 0.28 -16.67
C SER A 34 16.12 -1.22 -16.38
N TRP A 35 15.03 -1.83 -15.90
CA TRP A 35 14.98 -3.17 -15.31
C TRP A 35 16.10 -3.41 -14.28
N ASP A 36 16.40 -2.38 -13.49
CA ASP A 36 17.41 -2.42 -12.44
C ASP A 36 16.89 -3.19 -11.22
N LEU A 37 17.31 -4.46 -11.12
CA LEU A 37 16.88 -5.36 -10.05
C LEU A 37 17.31 -4.88 -8.66
N VAL A 38 18.37 -4.08 -8.52
CA VAL A 38 18.79 -3.52 -7.23
C VAL A 38 17.80 -2.44 -6.79
N LYS A 39 17.40 -1.54 -7.70
CA LYS A 39 16.35 -0.55 -7.43
C LYS A 39 15.03 -1.22 -7.11
N LEU A 40 14.58 -2.18 -7.93
CA LEU A 40 13.34 -2.91 -7.71
C LEU A 40 13.34 -3.67 -6.38
N ARG A 41 14.49 -4.23 -5.95
CA ARG A 41 14.61 -4.89 -4.64
C ARG A 41 14.37 -3.91 -3.51
N SER A 42 15.01 -2.75 -3.59
CA SER A 42 14.88 -1.72 -2.56
C SER A 42 13.46 -1.14 -2.50
N VAL A 43 12.70 -1.12 -3.61
CA VAL A 43 11.25 -0.81 -3.59
C VAL A 43 10.48 -1.81 -2.74
N GLY A 44 10.82 -3.10 -2.83
CA GLY A 44 10.23 -4.13 -1.98
C GLY A 44 10.52 -3.90 -0.50
N ASP A 45 11.75 -3.52 -0.16
CA ASP A 45 12.13 -3.18 1.22
C ASP A 45 11.40 -1.92 1.72
N ASP A 46 11.28 -0.89 0.88
CA ASP A 46 10.59 0.35 1.21
C ASP A 46 9.09 0.12 1.50
N LEU A 47 8.44 -0.75 0.73
CA LEU A 47 7.04 -1.15 0.97
C LEU A 47 6.87 -1.93 2.28
N ILE A 48 7.77 -2.86 2.57
CA ILE A 48 7.73 -3.62 3.83
C ILE A 48 7.91 -2.66 5.01
N ASN A 49 8.87 -1.74 4.94
CA ASN A 49 9.10 -0.73 5.98
C ASN A 49 7.88 0.18 6.14
N LEU A 50 7.31 0.69 5.05
CA LEU A 50 6.08 1.48 5.10
C LEU A 50 4.96 0.71 5.79
N SER A 51 4.76 -0.56 5.46
CA SER A 51 3.71 -1.38 6.08
C SER A 51 3.88 -1.53 7.59
N ALA A 52 5.13 -1.63 8.07
CA ALA A 52 5.45 -1.72 9.48
C ALA A 52 5.17 -0.40 10.21
N ASP A 53 5.54 0.73 9.62
CA ASP A 53 5.35 2.07 10.18
C ASP A 53 3.86 2.37 10.47
N VAL A 54 2.96 1.89 9.61
CA VAL A 54 1.52 2.21 9.68
C VAL A 54 0.66 1.09 10.28
N HIS A 55 1.25 -0.07 10.56
CA HIS A 55 0.52 -1.25 11.02
C HIS A 55 -0.33 -0.98 12.26
N LEU A 56 0.26 -0.41 13.32
CA LEU A 56 -0.44 -0.18 14.58
C LEU A 56 -1.65 0.74 14.38
N GLN A 57 -1.45 1.85 13.67
CA GLN A 57 -2.49 2.86 13.45
C GLN A 57 -3.66 2.29 12.65
N LEU A 58 -3.38 1.54 11.57
CA LEU A 58 -4.40 0.91 10.74
C LEU A 58 -5.14 -0.23 11.45
N THR A 59 -4.44 -1.02 12.28
CA THR A 59 -5.07 -2.10 13.06
C THR A 59 -5.98 -1.53 14.15
N LEU A 60 -5.58 -0.46 14.84
CA LEU A 60 -6.39 0.18 15.88
C LEU A 60 -7.71 0.74 15.36
N VAL A 61 -7.79 1.06 14.07
CA VAL A 61 -9.02 1.53 13.42
C VAL A 61 -9.77 0.41 12.67
N GLY A 62 -9.38 -0.86 12.89
CA GLY A 62 -10.03 -2.02 12.29
C GLY A 62 -9.79 -2.18 10.80
N HIS A 63 -8.79 -1.50 10.21
CA HIS A 63 -8.54 -1.48 8.78
C HIS A 63 -7.18 -2.10 8.40
N GLY A 64 -6.95 -3.33 8.87
CA GLY A 64 -5.70 -4.06 8.67
C GLY A 64 -5.39 -4.43 7.20
N ILE A 65 -6.38 -4.40 6.31
CA ILE A 65 -6.16 -4.83 4.92
C ILE A 65 -5.18 -3.94 4.16
N LEU A 66 -5.12 -2.63 4.45
CA LEU A 66 -4.23 -1.71 3.73
C LEU A 66 -2.75 -2.00 4.00
N TYR A 67 -2.37 -2.11 5.28
CA TYR A 67 -0.97 -2.42 5.61
C TYR A 67 -0.59 -3.79 5.05
N GLN A 68 -1.53 -4.75 5.08
CA GLN A 68 -1.30 -6.10 4.60
C GLN A 68 -1.09 -6.10 3.07
N SER A 69 -1.90 -5.38 2.30
CA SER A 69 -1.72 -5.25 0.85
C SER A 69 -0.37 -4.61 0.49
N ILE A 70 0.05 -3.55 1.21
CA ILE A 70 1.36 -2.91 1.01
C ILE A 70 2.49 -3.89 1.31
N LYS A 71 2.39 -4.63 2.42
CA LYS A 71 3.37 -5.64 2.82
C LYS A 71 3.48 -6.77 1.79
N ASP A 72 2.35 -7.27 1.32
CA ASP A 72 2.30 -8.36 0.35
C ASP A 72 2.86 -7.95 -1.01
N ALA A 73 2.63 -6.71 -1.45
CA ALA A 73 3.29 -6.15 -2.62
C ALA A 73 4.81 -6.13 -2.47
N GLY A 74 5.32 -5.66 -1.31
CA GLY A 74 6.75 -5.63 -1.04
C GLY A 74 7.39 -7.02 -1.01
N LEU A 75 6.74 -7.98 -0.34
CA LEU A 75 7.17 -9.38 -0.31
C LEU A 75 7.13 -10.03 -1.70
N GLY A 76 6.09 -9.73 -2.48
CA GLY A 76 5.92 -10.22 -3.84
C GLY A 76 7.04 -9.75 -4.76
N ILE A 77 7.38 -8.46 -4.73
CA ILE A 77 8.52 -7.88 -5.46
C ILE A 77 9.82 -8.62 -5.09
N LYS A 78 10.10 -8.81 -3.79
CA LYS A 78 11.32 -9.50 -3.36
C LYS A 78 11.37 -10.95 -3.84
N ARG A 79 10.26 -11.69 -3.74
CA ARG A 79 10.16 -13.06 -4.25
C ARG A 79 10.36 -13.11 -5.75
N ARG A 80 9.73 -12.21 -6.51
CA ARG A 80 9.88 -12.15 -7.97
C ARG A 80 11.33 -11.92 -8.36
N ILE A 81 12.03 -11.00 -7.70
CA ILE A 81 13.44 -10.73 -7.97
C ILE A 81 14.30 -11.96 -7.69
N MET A 82 14.09 -12.67 -6.59
CA MET A 82 14.82 -13.92 -6.30
C MET A 82 14.63 -14.98 -7.40
N LEU A 83 13.46 -15.03 -8.04
CA LEU A 83 13.20 -15.95 -9.17
C LEU A 83 13.84 -15.49 -10.49
N ILE A 84 14.20 -14.21 -10.60
CA ILE A 84 14.86 -13.62 -11.78
C ILE A 84 16.37 -13.61 -11.61
N GLU A 85 16.88 -13.57 -10.37
CA GLU A 85 18.31 -13.63 -10.10
C GLU A 85 18.96 -14.85 -10.76
N GLY A 86 19.98 -14.61 -11.58
CA GLY A 86 20.67 -15.64 -12.34
C GLY A 86 20.05 -15.96 -13.71
N ARG A 87 18.97 -15.27 -14.12
CA ARG A 87 18.43 -15.34 -15.48
C ARG A 87 18.08 -13.96 -16.05
N LYS A 88 17.82 -13.92 -17.35
CA LYS A 88 17.32 -12.72 -18.01
C LYS A 88 15.84 -12.50 -17.65
N ILE A 89 15.46 -11.24 -17.44
CA ILE A 89 14.07 -10.84 -17.26
C ILE A 89 13.26 -11.16 -18.53
N ASN A 90 12.08 -11.78 -18.36
CA ASN A 90 11.17 -12.09 -19.45
C ASN A 90 9.92 -11.17 -19.40
N ASN A 91 8.96 -11.36 -20.31
CA ASN A 91 7.77 -10.51 -20.34
C ASN A 91 6.84 -10.72 -19.14
N GLU A 92 6.68 -11.96 -18.67
CA GLU A 92 5.84 -12.28 -17.49
C GLU A 92 6.35 -11.57 -16.23
N ASP A 93 7.68 -11.44 -16.08
CA ASP A 93 8.27 -10.68 -14.99
C ASP A 93 7.95 -9.19 -15.09
N LYS A 94 7.99 -8.63 -16.30
CA LYS A 94 7.67 -7.22 -16.54
C LYS A 94 6.19 -6.94 -16.25
N GLU A 95 5.30 -7.77 -16.78
CA GLU A 95 3.86 -7.70 -16.53
C GLU A 95 3.55 -7.79 -15.03
N TYR A 96 4.29 -8.62 -14.28
CA TYR A 96 4.18 -8.68 -12.83
C TYR A 96 4.52 -7.34 -12.16
N PHE A 97 5.66 -6.73 -12.50
CA PHE A 97 6.07 -5.45 -11.90
C PHE A 97 5.12 -4.31 -12.29
N GLU A 98 4.65 -4.29 -13.53
CA GLU A 98 3.65 -3.34 -14.03
C GLU A 98 2.34 -3.48 -13.26
N SER A 99 1.84 -4.71 -13.09
CA SER A 99 0.62 -4.98 -12.32
C SER A 99 0.73 -4.52 -10.87
N VAL A 100 1.88 -4.76 -10.22
CA VAL A 100 2.12 -4.27 -8.86
C VAL A 100 2.18 -2.74 -8.83
N TYR A 101 2.86 -2.12 -9.79
CA TYR A 101 2.93 -0.65 -9.90
C TYR A 101 1.53 -0.03 -10.04
N GLU A 102 0.69 -0.57 -10.93
CA GLU A 102 -0.68 -0.09 -11.15
C GLU A 102 -1.55 -0.24 -9.90
N ALA A 103 -1.44 -1.37 -9.21
CA ALA A 103 -2.17 -1.60 -7.96
C ALA A 103 -1.76 -0.58 -6.87
N LEU A 104 -0.46 -0.32 -6.72
CA LEU A 104 0.06 0.68 -5.78
C LEU A 104 -0.35 2.10 -6.18
N LEU A 105 -0.34 2.41 -7.48
CA LEU A 105 -0.77 3.70 -8.02
C LEU A 105 -2.25 3.95 -7.72
N ASN A 106 -3.11 2.95 -7.91
CA ASN A 106 -4.53 3.04 -7.60
C ASN A 106 -4.77 3.28 -6.09
N ILE A 107 -4.02 2.60 -5.22
CA ILE A 107 -4.07 2.86 -3.76
C ILE A 107 -3.68 4.32 -3.48
N TYR A 108 -2.55 4.78 -4.02
CA TYR A 108 -2.07 6.14 -3.87
C TYR A 108 -3.11 7.17 -4.32
N GLN A 109 -3.70 6.99 -5.51
CA GLN A 109 -4.70 7.91 -6.07
C GLN A 109 -5.98 7.95 -5.23
N LYS A 110 -6.45 6.81 -4.71
CA LYS A 110 -7.62 6.78 -3.81
C LYS A 110 -7.37 7.48 -2.50
N ILE A 111 -6.14 7.42 -1.96
CA ILE A 111 -5.77 8.15 -0.75
C ILE A 111 -5.69 9.64 -1.06
N GLU A 112 -4.99 10.02 -2.14
CA GLU A 112 -4.81 11.42 -2.55
C GLU A 112 -6.14 12.12 -2.87
N SER A 113 -7.09 11.43 -3.50
CA SER A 113 -8.42 11.99 -3.80
C SER A 113 -9.36 12.02 -2.58
N GLY A 114 -8.94 11.46 -1.43
CA GLY A 114 -9.78 11.26 -0.26
C GLY A 114 -10.89 10.23 -0.43
N GLU A 115 -10.94 9.50 -1.55
CA GLU A 115 -11.89 8.40 -1.77
C GLU A 115 -11.70 7.31 -0.72
N TYR A 116 -10.46 6.94 -0.44
CA TYR A 116 -10.14 5.91 0.54
C TYR A 116 -10.65 6.28 1.94
N TYR A 117 -10.37 7.51 2.36
CA TYR A 117 -10.81 8.03 3.64
C TYR A 117 -12.34 8.04 3.76
N ARG A 118 -13.07 8.49 2.72
CA ARG A 118 -14.53 8.45 2.70
C ARG A 118 -15.08 7.03 2.82
N ALA A 119 -14.47 6.07 2.13
CA ALA A 119 -14.85 4.66 2.24
C ALA A 119 -14.68 4.14 3.69
N LEU A 120 -13.61 4.53 4.38
CA LEU A 120 -13.42 4.19 5.79
C LEU A 120 -14.52 4.77 6.68
N LEU A 121 -14.90 6.04 6.48
CA LEU A 121 -15.98 6.68 7.24
C LEU A 121 -17.31 5.97 7.04
N GLU A 122 -17.62 5.57 5.80
CA GLU A 122 -18.85 4.83 5.50
C GLU A 122 -18.88 3.45 6.17
N MET A 123 -17.74 2.75 6.23
CA MET A 123 -17.64 1.46 6.92
C MET A 123 -17.87 1.59 8.43
N VAL A 124 -17.29 2.63 9.06
CA VAL A 124 -17.52 2.89 10.49
C VAL A 124 -18.98 3.23 10.74
N ARG A 125 -19.57 4.12 9.94
CA ARG A 125 -20.97 4.53 10.05
C ARG A 125 -21.92 3.32 9.96
N LYS A 126 -21.68 2.42 9.00
CA LYS A 126 -22.47 1.19 8.87
C LYS A 126 -22.32 0.28 10.09
N ARG A 127 -21.11 0.13 10.64
CA ARG A 127 -20.89 -0.67 11.84
C ARG A 127 -21.66 -0.13 13.05
N GLU A 128 -21.62 1.19 13.27
CA GLU A 128 -22.41 1.85 14.33
C GLU A 128 -23.91 1.59 14.14
N GLU A 129 -24.45 1.70 12.93
CA GLU A 129 -25.86 1.42 12.64
C GLU A 129 -26.26 -0.03 12.96
N TYR A 130 -25.39 -1.02 12.67
CA TYR A 130 -25.64 -2.42 13.00
C TYR A 130 -25.56 -2.70 14.51
N ASP A 131 -24.60 -2.10 15.22
CA ASP A 131 -24.42 -2.28 16.66
C ASP A 131 -25.59 -1.67 17.46
N HIS A 132 -26.27 -0.64 16.93
CA HIS A 132 -27.48 -0.06 17.53
C HIS A 132 -28.78 -0.86 17.29
N LEU A 133 -28.74 -1.87 16.43
CA LEU A 133 -29.88 -2.74 16.09
C LEU A 133 -29.85 -4.10 16.82
N LEU A 134 -28.80 -4.37 17.60
CA LEU A 134 -28.59 -5.56 18.43
C LEU A 134 -28.78 -5.23 19.92
#